data_AF-A0A7S2DI83-F1
#
_entry.id   AF-A0A7S2DI83-F1
#
_cell.length_a   1.000
_cell.length_b   1.000
_cell.length_c   1.000
_cell.angle_alpha   90.00
_cell.angle_beta   90.00
_cell.angle_gamma   90.00
#
_symmetry.space_group_name_H-M   'P 1'
#
loop_
_entity.id
_entity.type
_entity.pdbx_description
1 polymer ?
#
loop_
_entity_poly.entity_id
_entity_poly.type
_entity_poly.pdbx_seq_one_letter_code
_entity_poly.pdbx_strand_id
1 'polypeptide(L)'
;RQGFKDTTIDDPMGSNVGENVVMDYKVHQYRTFKALALAYCFLWSSRYVTAYLGRIQNTVTMGTDKERDAAAEELPELHATLCGLKVWSTLWAHTSIEDCRKACGGQGYLRSSGVCDLTAEFAEPATVEGEQVIMSLQVARFLIKAVGELAAGRPVVGSVEYLKDANLGPVRVESWRGQTDRLVELMKDRASRTAKK
;
A
#
# COMPACT_ATOMS: atom_id res chain seq x y z
N ARG A 1 -20.63 16.31 -12.04
CA ARG A 1 -19.88 17.58 -11.99
C ARG A 1 -18.41 17.25 -12.25
N GLN A 2 -17.88 17.60 -13.43
CA GLN A 2 -16.44 17.55 -13.71
C GLN A 2 -15.72 18.32 -12.60
N GLY A 3 -14.61 17.83 -12.08
CA GLY A 3 -13.99 18.27 -10.82
C GLY A 3 -13.46 19.71 -10.75
N PHE A 4 -14.02 20.63 -11.54
CA PHE A 4 -13.78 22.06 -11.53
C PHE A 4 -14.65 22.75 -10.47
N LYS A 5 -14.09 23.76 -9.83
CA LYS A 5 -14.84 24.70 -8.97
C LYS A 5 -15.73 25.54 -9.89
N ASP A 6 -17.01 25.67 -9.54
CA ASP A 6 -17.96 26.43 -10.34
C ASP A 6 -17.77 27.92 -10.08
N THR A 7 -17.19 28.63 -11.05
CA THR A 7 -16.92 30.06 -10.94
C THR A 7 -18.13 30.93 -11.31
N THR A 8 -19.23 30.33 -11.77
CA THR A 8 -20.41 31.07 -12.26
C THR A 8 -21.48 31.31 -11.18
N ILE A 9 -21.39 30.59 -10.05
CA ILE A 9 -22.34 30.71 -8.94
C ILE A 9 -21.97 31.88 -8.01
N ASP A 10 -20.69 32.27 -7.96
CA ASP A 10 -20.20 33.26 -6.99
C ASP A 10 -20.14 34.72 -7.52
N ASP A 11 -20.10 34.97 -8.84
CA ASP A 11 -20.33 36.31 -9.43
C ASP A 11 -20.46 36.26 -10.99
N PRO A 12 -21.63 36.54 -11.58
CA PRO A 12 -21.78 36.51 -13.04
C PRO A 12 -21.21 37.74 -13.78
N MET A 13 -20.74 38.78 -13.08
CA MET A 13 -20.25 40.02 -13.73
C MET A 13 -19.15 40.78 -12.95
N GLY A 14 -18.39 40.09 -12.10
CA GLY A 14 -17.41 40.70 -11.21
C GLY A 14 -16.00 40.83 -11.78
N SER A 15 -15.53 42.07 -11.95
CA SER A 15 -14.17 42.45 -12.33
C SER A 15 -13.10 42.18 -11.26
N ASN A 16 -13.29 41.18 -10.39
CA ASN A 16 -12.45 40.93 -9.21
C ASN A 16 -12.35 39.45 -8.78
N VAL A 17 -12.51 38.51 -9.71
CA VAL A 17 -12.31 37.08 -9.41
C VAL A 17 -10.82 36.76 -9.45
N GLY A 18 -10.17 36.76 -8.29
CA GLY A 18 -8.80 36.28 -8.14
C GLY A 18 -8.67 34.82 -8.59
N GLU A 19 -7.46 34.43 -9.03
CA GLU A 19 -7.21 33.04 -9.44
C GLU A 19 -7.47 32.06 -8.29
N ASN A 20 -8.14 30.94 -8.58
CA ASN A 20 -8.34 29.88 -7.59
C ASN A 20 -7.03 29.15 -7.32
N VAL A 21 -6.75 28.88 -6.03
CA VAL A 21 -5.60 28.05 -5.64
C VAL A 21 -5.76 26.64 -6.21
N VAL A 22 -4.67 26.04 -6.69
CA VAL A 22 -4.70 24.72 -7.35
C VAL A 22 -5.28 23.61 -6.44
N MET A 23 -5.15 23.75 -5.11
CA MET A 23 -5.73 22.85 -4.12
C MET A 23 -7.26 22.88 -4.03
N ASP A 24 -7.94 23.87 -4.61
CA ASP A 24 -9.40 23.93 -4.65
C ASP A 24 -10.00 22.94 -5.66
N TYR A 25 -9.21 22.48 -6.63
CA TYR A 25 -9.67 21.55 -7.66
C TYR A 25 -9.67 20.11 -7.14
N LYS A 26 -10.82 19.44 -7.24
CA LYS A 26 -11.00 18.06 -6.74
C LYS A 26 -10.03 17.06 -7.36
N VAL A 27 -9.67 17.26 -8.64
CA VAL A 27 -8.69 16.42 -9.33
C VAL A 27 -7.29 16.57 -8.71
N HIS A 28 -6.92 17.78 -8.29
CA HIS A 28 -5.64 18.04 -7.66
C HIS A 28 -5.62 17.50 -6.23
N GLN A 29 -6.71 17.71 -5.47
CA GLN A 29 -6.90 17.10 -4.16
C GLN A 29 -6.78 15.57 -4.22
N TYR A 30 -7.40 14.91 -5.20
CA TYR A 30 -7.30 13.46 -5.36
C TYR A 30 -5.86 13.00 -5.56
N ARG A 31 -5.07 13.70 -6.38
CA ARG A 31 -3.66 13.35 -6.63
C ARG A 31 -2.82 13.51 -5.35
N THR A 32 -2.87 14.70 -4.74
CA THR A 32 -2.05 15.04 -3.57
C THR A 32 -2.47 14.27 -2.32
N PHE A 33 -3.77 14.18 -2.02
CA PHE A 33 -4.25 13.49 -0.82
C PHE A 33 -4.11 11.96 -0.92
N LYS A 34 -4.14 11.39 -2.13
CA LYS A 34 -3.81 9.96 -2.33
C LYS A 34 -2.35 9.68 -1.98
N ALA A 35 -1.41 10.51 -2.48
CA ALA A 35 0.00 10.38 -2.15
C ALA A 35 0.25 10.54 -0.64
N LEU A 36 -0.41 11.52 -0.01
CA LEU A 36 -0.35 11.72 1.44
C LEU A 36 -0.87 10.50 2.21
N ALA A 37 -2.03 9.97 1.84
CA ALA A 37 -2.59 8.77 2.47
C ALA A 37 -1.65 7.57 2.34
N LEU A 38 -1.05 7.35 1.16
CA LEU A 38 -0.07 6.29 0.93
C LEU A 38 1.18 6.47 1.80
N ALA A 39 1.69 7.70 1.96
CA ALA A 39 2.84 7.97 2.83
C ALA A 39 2.58 7.55 4.29
N TYR A 40 1.39 7.86 4.83
CA TYR A 40 0.99 7.39 6.16
C TYR A 40 0.82 5.87 6.21
N CYS A 41 0.24 5.24 5.18
CA CYS A 41 0.15 3.79 5.10
C CYS A 41 1.55 3.13 5.14
N PHE A 42 2.53 3.67 4.42
CA PHE A 42 3.90 3.15 4.44
C PHE A 42 4.57 3.35 5.80
N LEU A 43 4.36 4.49 6.45
CA LEU A 43 4.89 4.76 7.79
C LEU A 43 4.41 3.70 8.79
N TRP A 44 3.11 3.43 8.83
CA TRP A 44 2.54 2.44 9.75
C TRP A 44 2.93 1.00 9.39
N SER A 45 2.94 0.68 8.09
CA SER A 45 3.37 -0.65 7.61
C SER A 45 4.84 -0.93 7.94
N SER A 46 5.70 0.08 7.80
CA SER A 46 7.12 -0.02 8.17
C SER A 46 7.27 -0.26 9.67
N ARG A 47 6.55 0.47 10.53
CA ARG A 47 6.60 0.25 11.99
C ARG A 47 6.16 -1.16 12.38
N TYR A 48 5.09 -1.67 11.75
CA TYR A 48 4.62 -3.03 11.97
C TYR A 48 5.69 -4.06 11.60
N VAL A 49 6.25 -3.96 10.39
CA VAL A 49 7.24 -4.93 9.91
C VAL A 49 8.57 -4.84 10.66
N THR A 50 9.02 -3.65 11.04
CA THR A 50 10.22 -3.47 11.88
C THR A 50 10.02 -4.11 13.25
N ALA A 51 8.84 -3.98 13.87
CA ALA A 51 8.54 -4.64 15.13
C ALA A 51 8.49 -6.17 14.98
N TYR A 52 7.91 -6.67 13.89
CA TYR A 52 7.88 -8.11 13.59
C TYR A 52 9.29 -8.68 13.40
N LEU A 53 10.11 -8.02 12.57
CA LEU A 53 11.51 -8.41 12.35
C LEU A 53 12.31 -8.37 13.66
N GLY A 54 12.17 -7.30 14.45
CA GLY A 54 12.87 -7.15 15.72
C GLY A 54 12.50 -8.24 16.73
N ARG A 55 11.22 -8.65 16.78
CA ARG A 55 10.79 -9.78 17.61
C ARG A 55 11.49 -11.08 17.21
N ILE A 56 11.47 -11.41 15.91
CA ILE A 56 12.10 -12.64 15.41
C ILE A 56 13.61 -12.62 15.64
N GLN A 57 14.29 -11.50 15.38
CA GLN A 57 15.71 -11.34 15.64
C GLN A 57 16.06 -11.55 17.13
N ASN A 58 15.30 -10.95 18.03
CA ASN A 58 15.49 -11.11 19.47
C ASN A 58 15.30 -12.58 19.90
N THR A 59 14.27 -13.26 19.39
CA THR A 59 14.03 -14.68 19.68
C THR A 59 15.16 -15.57 19.15
N VAL A 60 15.66 -15.30 17.94
CA VAL A 60 16.79 -16.05 17.37
C VAL A 60 18.05 -15.88 18.21
N THR A 61 18.36 -14.66 18.66
CA THR A 61 19.58 -14.38 19.44
C THR A 61 19.48 -14.86 20.88
N MET A 62 18.39 -14.52 21.58
CA MET A 62 18.28 -14.66 23.04
C MET A 62 17.29 -15.73 23.50
N GLY A 63 16.50 -16.31 22.59
CA GLY A 63 15.50 -17.32 22.92
C GLY A 63 16.10 -18.69 23.25
N THR A 64 15.32 -19.48 23.96
CA THR A 64 15.54 -20.92 24.17
C THR A 64 15.43 -21.69 22.86
N ASP A 65 15.94 -22.92 22.80
CA ASP A 65 15.86 -23.74 21.58
C ASP A 65 14.42 -23.93 21.09
N LYS A 66 13.46 -24.13 22.01
CA LYS A 66 12.03 -24.22 21.66
C LYS A 66 11.46 -22.94 21.04
N GLU A 67 11.87 -21.78 21.55
CA GLU A 67 11.41 -20.49 21.01
C GLU A 67 12.05 -20.19 19.65
N ARG A 68 13.29 -20.62 19.45
CA ARG A 68 13.97 -20.53 18.15
C ARG A 68 13.30 -21.40 17.09
N ASP A 69 12.91 -22.62 17.45
CA ASP A 69 12.14 -23.52 16.57
C ASP A 69 10.81 -22.87 16.16
N ALA A 70 10.06 -22.31 17.13
CA ALA A 70 8.82 -21.59 16.83
C ALA A 70 9.05 -20.35 15.94
N ALA A 71 10.10 -19.56 16.19
CA ALA A 71 10.44 -18.42 15.34
C ALA A 71 10.83 -18.83 13.92
N ALA A 72 11.46 -20.00 13.75
CA ALA A 72 11.81 -20.52 12.43
C ALA A 72 10.57 -20.87 11.59
N GLU A 73 9.48 -21.32 12.23
CA GLU A 73 8.19 -21.57 11.56
C GLU A 73 7.54 -20.28 11.02
N GLU A 74 7.84 -19.13 11.63
CA GLU A 74 7.32 -17.81 11.22
C GLU A 74 8.14 -17.15 10.09
N LEU A 75 9.39 -17.57 9.87
CA LEU A 75 10.28 -16.96 8.87
C LEU A 75 9.70 -16.93 7.44
N PRO A 76 9.00 -17.97 6.94
CA PRO A 76 8.39 -17.93 5.62
C PRO A 76 7.32 -16.82 5.48
N GLU A 77 6.53 -16.61 6.54
CA GLU A 77 5.52 -15.54 6.60
C GLU A 77 6.17 -14.16 6.63
N LEU A 78 7.17 -13.98 7.50
CA LEU A 78 7.92 -12.74 7.59
C LEU A 78 8.56 -12.39 6.24
N HIS A 79 9.20 -13.36 5.58
CA HIS A 79 9.82 -13.19 4.27
C HIS A 79 8.79 -12.78 3.21
N ALA A 80 7.67 -13.49 3.09
CA ALA A 80 6.62 -13.14 2.13
C ALA A 80 6.05 -11.74 2.40
N THR A 81 5.86 -11.37 3.66
CA THR A 81 5.37 -10.04 4.07
C THR A 81 6.36 -8.95 3.68
N LEU A 82 7.66 -9.14 3.94
CA LEU A 82 8.73 -8.23 3.54
C LEU A 82 8.79 -8.06 2.02
N CYS A 83 8.72 -9.16 1.27
CA CYS A 83 8.75 -9.13 -0.19
C CYS A 83 7.57 -8.36 -0.77
N GLY A 84 6.35 -8.66 -0.30
CA GLY A 84 5.14 -7.95 -0.72
C GLY A 84 5.16 -6.47 -0.37
N LEU A 85 5.61 -6.13 0.84
CA LEU A 85 5.67 -4.73 1.28
C LEU A 85 6.73 -3.94 0.51
N LYS A 86 7.90 -4.52 0.22
CA LYS A 86 8.91 -3.87 -0.62
C LYS A 86 8.36 -3.57 -2.01
N VAL A 87 7.80 -4.59 -2.68
CA VAL A 87 7.19 -4.43 -4.02
C VAL A 87 6.11 -3.36 -4.03
N TRP A 88 5.19 -3.40 -3.06
CA TRP A 88 4.06 -2.50 -3.02
C TRP A 88 4.50 -1.06 -2.68
N SER A 89 5.30 -0.90 -1.64
CA SER A 89 5.69 0.43 -1.17
C SER A 89 6.57 1.17 -2.17
N THR A 90 7.54 0.49 -2.81
CA THR A 90 8.43 1.14 -3.79
C THR A 90 7.69 1.53 -5.06
N LEU A 91 6.82 0.66 -5.60
CA LEU A 91 6.01 0.97 -6.77
C LEU A 91 5.13 2.21 -6.56
N TRP A 92 4.41 2.24 -5.46
CA TRP A 92 3.46 3.32 -5.18
C TRP A 92 4.12 4.60 -4.69
N ALA A 93 5.24 4.51 -3.97
CA ALA A 93 6.04 5.68 -3.61
C ALA A 93 6.64 6.33 -4.86
N HIS A 94 7.28 5.56 -5.76
CA HIS A 94 7.82 6.07 -7.02
C HIS A 94 6.73 6.73 -7.88
N THR A 95 5.57 6.06 -8.01
CA THR A 95 4.41 6.61 -8.73
C THR A 95 3.91 7.91 -8.10
N SER A 96 3.87 7.98 -6.76
CA SER A 96 3.38 9.17 -6.04
C SER A 96 4.35 10.34 -6.14
N ILE A 97 5.67 10.10 -6.10
CA ILE A 97 6.70 11.13 -6.28
C ILE A 97 6.55 11.79 -7.66
N GLU A 98 6.44 10.98 -8.72
CA GLU A 98 6.27 11.48 -10.08
C GLU A 98 4.92 12.20 -10.27
N ASP A 99 3.84 11.72 -9.64
CA ASP A 99 2.54 12.38 -9.69
C ASP A 99 2.57 13.75 -8.97
N CYS A 100 3.25 13.83 -7.82
CA CYS A 100 3.49 15.09 -7.11
C CYS A 100 4.33 16.06 -7.93
N ARG A 101 5.40 15.60 -8.59
CA ARG A 101 6.21 16.43 -9.50
C ARG A 101 5.36 17.04 -10.61
N LYS A 102 4.52 16.22 -11.27
CA LYS A 102 3.57 16.66 -12.30
C LYS A 102 2.49 17.58 -11.75
N ALA A 103 2.08 17.42 -10.49
CA ALA A 103 1.08 18.27 -9.85
C ALA A 103 1.58 19.71 -9.64
N CYS A 104 2.89 19.90 -9.49
CA CYS A 104 3.54 21.22 -9.42
C CYS A 104 3.70 21.93 -10.78
N GLY A 105 3.20 21.34 -11.88
CA GLY A 105 3.33 21.91 -13.22
C GLY A 105 4.78 22.08 -13.67
N GLY A 106 5.07 23.12 -14.45
CA GLY A 106 6.42 23.39 -14.97
C GLY A 106 7.46 23.63 -13.87
N GLN A 107 7.05 24.19 -12.73
CA GLN A 107 7.96 24.43 -11.61
C GLN A 107 8.46 23.13 -10.98
N GLY A 108 7.66 22.06 -11.01
CA GLY A 108 8.11 20.72 -10.57
C GLY A 108 9.21 20.12 -11.44
N TYR A 109 9.46 20.63 -12.64
CA TYR A 109 10.59 20.20 -13.49
C TYR A 109 11.90 20.86 -13.09
N LEU A 110 11.87 22.00 -12.39
CA LEU A 110 13.08 22.68 -11.98
C LEU A 110 13.76 21.91 -10.85
N ARG A 111 15.09 21.79 -10.92
CA ARG A 111 15.91 21.22 -9.84
C ARG A 111 15.70 21.94 -8.50
N SER A 112 15.44 23.25 -8.55
CA SER A 112 15.12 24.08 -7.37
C SER A 112 13.83 23.67 -6.65
N SER A 113 12.95 22.89 -7.28
CA SER A 113 11.75 22.33 -6.61
C SER A 113 12.07 21.23 -5.60
N GLY A 114 13.28 20.65 -5.67
CA GLY A 114 13.69 19.47 -4.88
C GLY A 114 13.05 18.17 -5.33
N VAL A 115 11.80 18.18 -5.81
CA VAL A 115 11.06 16.96 -6.18
C VAL A 115 11.47 16.37 -7.54
N CYS A 116 12.11 17.17 -8.39
CA CYS A 116 12.57 16.74 -9.71
C CYS A 116 13.57 15.57 -9.61
N ASP A 117 14.50 15.64 -8.66
CA ASP A 117 15.56 14.63 -8.51
C ASP A 117 15.09 13.38 -7.78
N LEU A 118 14.13 13.54 -6.87
CA LEU A 118 13.61 12.44 -6.04
C LEU A 118 13.10 11.27 -6.86
N THR A 119 12.57 11.50 -8.06
CA THR A 119 12.09 10.39 -8.91
C THR A 119 13.24 9.48 -9.33
N ALA A 120 14.35 10.07 -9.77
CA ALA A 120 15.53 9.31 -10.18
C ALA A 120 16.25 8.68 -8.97
N GLU A 121 16.37 9.41 -7.87
CA GLU A 121 16.98 8.91 -6.64
C GLU A 121 16.19 7.73 -6.05
N PHE A 122 14.86 7.79 -6.08
CA PHE A 122 14.01 6.73 -5.53
C PHE A 122 13.93 5.48 -6.44
N ALA A 123 14.43 5.55 -7.68
CA ALA A 123 14.48 4.39 -8.57
C ALA A 123 15.42 3.28 -8.05
N GLU A 124 16.44 3.64 -7.27
CA GLU A 124 17.35 2.67 -6.66
C GLU A 124 16.61 1.72 -5.69
N PRO A 125 15.88 2.19 -4.64
CA PRO A 125 15.09 1.33 -3.74
C PRO A 125 14.14 0.34 -4.43
N ALA A 126 13.63 0.70 -5.62
CA ALA A 126 12.76 -0.15 -6.43
C ALA A 126 13.53 -1.28 -7.17
N THR A 127 14.85 -1.16 -7.30
CA THR A 127 15.71 -2.06 -8.09
C THR A 127 16.63 -2.91 -7.21
N VAL A 128 17.24 -2.31 -6.18
CA VAL A 128 18.16 -3.00 -5.26
C VAL A 128 17.39 -3.97 -4.34
N GLU A 129 18.05 -4.89 -3.65
CA GLU A 129 17.43 -5.82 -2.67
C GLU A 129 16.34 -6.78 -3.21
N GLY A 130 16.23 -6.93 -4.53
CA GLY A 130 15.33 -7.87 -5.18
C GLY A 130 14.47 -7.22 -6.26
N GLU A 131 14.50 -7.81 -7.46
CA GLU A 131 13.70 -7.36 -8.59
C GLU A 131 12.19 -7.58 -8.31
N GLN A 132 11.38 -6.59 -8.68
CA GLN A 132 9.96 -6.51 -8.30
C GLN A 132 9.15 -7.75 -8.72
N VAL A 133 9.37 -8.28 -9.92
CA VAL A 133 8.69 -9.49 -10.40
C VAL A 133 9.13 -10.71 -9.60
N ILE A 134 10.43 -10.90 -9.36
CA ILE A 134 10.95 -12.02 -8.56
C ILE A 134 10.37 -12.00 -7.14
N MET A 135 10.35 -10.84 -6.49
CA MET A 135 9.77 -10.71 -5.16
C MET A 135 8.25 -10.98 -5.17
N SER A 136 7.54 -10.51 -6.20
CA SER A 136 6.12 -10.81 -6.38
C SER A 136 5.87 -12.31 -6.55
N LEU A 137 6.75 -13.02 -7.25
CA LEU A 137 6.68 -14.48 -7.40
C LEU A 137 6.96 -15.21 -6.09
N GLN A 138 7.84 -14.70 -5.22
CA GLN A 138 8.05 -15.27 -3.88
C GLN A 138 6.77 -15.18 -3.03
N VAL A 139 6.08 -14.04 -3.06
CA VAL A 139 4.77 -13.87 -2.41
C VAL A 139 3.73 -14.83 -2.99
N ALA A 140 3.67 -14.94 -4.32
CA ALA A 140 2.73 -15.84 -4.99
C ALA A 140 2.97 -17.31 -4.60
N ARG A 141 4.22 -17.77 -4.56
CA ARG A 141 4.57 -19.13 -4.12
C ARG A 141 4.13 -19.39 -2.67
N PHE A 142 4.32 -18.43 -1.78
CA PHE A 142 3.87 -18.53 -0.40
C PHE A 142 2.34 -18.65 -0.31
N LEU A 143 1.60 -17.82 -1.05
CA LEU A 143 0.13 -17.86 -1.08
C LEU A 143 -0.40 -19.17 -1.66
N ILE A 144 0.17 -19.65 -2.77
CA ILE A 144 -0.21 -20.93 -3.39
C ILE A 144 0.03 -22.10 -2.43
N LYS A 145 1.16 -22.09 -1.71
CA LYS A 145 1.44 -23.08 -0.67
C LYS A 145 0.35 -23.03 0.42
N ALA A 146 0.02 -21.85 0.94
CA ALA A 146 -1.01 -21.69 1.97
C ALA A 146 -2.39 -22.19 1.50
N VAL A 147 -2.77 -21.95 0.24
CA VAL A 147 -4.01 -22.49 -0.34
C VAL A 147 -3.97 -24.01 -0.42
N GLY A 148 -2.84 -24.60 -0.80
CA GLY A 148 -2.65 -26.06 -0.82
C GLY A 148 -2.72 -26.70 0.57
N GLU A 149 -2.13 -26.05 1.58
CA GLU A 149 -2.23 -26.47 2.99
C GLU A 149 -3.69 -26.45 3.48
N LEU A 150 -4.42 -25.39 3.16
CA LEU A 150 -5.84 -25.27 3.49
C LEU A 150 -6.69 -26.36 2.82
N ALA A 151 -6.43 -26.65 1.54
CA ALA A 151 -7.10 -27.74 0.82
C ALA A 151 -6.82 -29.12 1.43
N ALA A 152 -5.65 -29.30 2.05
CA ALA A 152 -5.27 -30.50 2.78
C ALA A 152 -5.77 -30.53 4.24
N GLY A 153 -6.55 -29.53 4.68
CA GLY A 153 -7.07 -29.43 6.04
C GLY A 153 -6.01 -29.05 7.10
N ARG A 154 -4.84 -28.58 6.67
CA ARG A 154 -3.75 -28.16 7.57
C ARG A 154 -3.92 -26.69 7.99
N PRO A 155 -3.47 -26.31 9.19
CA PRO A 155 -3.52 -24.93 9.64
C PRO A 155 -2.63 -24.04 8.76
N VAL A 156 -3.06 -22.80 8.55
CA VAL A 156 -2.28 -21.75 7.89
C VAL A 156 -1.88 -20.67 8.90
N VAL A 157 -0.81 -19.96 8.60
CA VAL A 157 -0.24 -18.90 9.44
C VAL A 157 -1.09 -17.63 9.46
N GLY A 158 -0.84 -16.75 10.44
CA GLY A 158 -1.75 -15.66 10.82
C GLY A 158 -2.08 -14.66 9.71
N SER A 159 -1.09 -14.17 8.96
CA SER A 159 -1.31 -13.19 7.88
C SER A 159 -2.20 -13.69 6.74
N VAL A 160 -2.33 -15.01 6.58
CA VAL A 160 -3.14 -15.66 5.54
C VAL A 160 -4.34 -16.41 6.11
N GLU A 161 -4.66 -16.22 7.39
CA GLU A 161 -5.79 -16.87 8.02
C GLU A 161 -7.14 -16.52 7.36
N TYR A 162 -7.24 -15.31 6.79
CA TYR A 162 -8.41 -14.88 6.01
C TYR A 162 -8.72 -15.77 4.80
N LEU A 163 -7.79 -16.64 4.37
CA LEU A 163 -8.07 -17.62 3.31
C LEU A 163 -9.14 -18.64 3.74
N LYS A 164 -9.35 -18.84 5.04
CA LYS A 164 -10.42 -19.70 5.59
C LYS A 164 -11.81 -19.06 5.46
N ASP A 165 -11.87 -17.73 5.37
CA ASP A 165 -13.13 -16.99 5.36
C ASP A 165 -13.98 -17.35 4.13
N ALA A 166 -15.30 -17.39 4.33
CA ALA A 166 -16.24 -17.60 3.26
C ALA A 166 -16.26 -16.40 2.30
N ASN A 167 -16.44 -16.67 1.00
CA ASN A 167 -16.55 -15.61 0.01
C ASN A 167 -17.76 -14.72 0.30
N LEU A 168 -17.55 -13.41 0.26
CA LEU A 168 -18.62 -12.44 0.47
C LEU A 168 -19.64 -12.46 -0.69
N GLY A 169 -20.92 -12.31 -0.37
CA GLY A 169 -21.93 -12.02 -1.39
C GLY A 169 -21.75 -10.62 -2.00
N PRO A 170 -22.59 -10.22 -2.97
CA PRO A 170 -22.65 -8.85 -3.45
C PRO A 170 -22.82 -7.86 -2.29
N VAL A 171 -21.94 -6.87 -2.21
CA VAL A 171 -21.96 -5.87 -1.14
C VAL A 171 -22.44 -4.53 -1.69
N ARG A 172 -23.54 -4.02 -1.15
CA ARG A 172 -24.03 -2.67 -1.45
C ARG A 172 -23.54 -1.72 -0.36
N VAL A 173 -22.79 -0.69 -0.75
CA VAL A 173 -22.27 0.31 0.19
C VAL A 173 -22.78 1.69 -0.19
N GLU A 174 -23.52 2.30 0.73
CA GLU A 174 -24.06 3.66 0.55
C GLU A 174 -23.02 4.74 0.93
N SER A 175 -22.14 4.44 1.89
CA SER A 175 -21.05 5.31 2.33
C SER A 175 -19.90 4.49 2.89
N TRP A 176 -18.66 4.90 2.60
CA TRP A 176 -17.44 4.26 3.13
C TRP A 176 -16.95 4.90 4.42
N ARG A 177 -17.52 6.04 4.84
CA ARG A 177 -17.05 6.78 6.01
C ARG A 177 -17.36 5.98 7.27
N GLY A 178 -16.32 5.71 8.07
CA GLY A 178 -16.45 4.97 9.34
C GLY A 178 -16.62 3.46 9.20
N GLN A 179 -16.54 2.91 7.98
CA GLN A 179 -16.72 1.47 7.72
C GLN A 179 -15.38 0.74 7.50
N THR A 180 -14.40 1.00 8.38
CA THR A 180 -13.04 0.45 8.23
C THR A 180 -13.04 -1.08 8.23
N ASP A 181 -13.78 -1.72 9.14
CA ASP A 181 -13.84 -3.19 9.21
C ASP A 181 -14.43 -3.79 7.94
N ARG A 182 -15.46 -3.16 7.38
CA ARG A 182 -16.07 -3.59 6.12
C ARG A 182 -15.11 -3.47 4.94
N LEU A 183 -14.30 -2.42 4.91
CA LEU A 183 -13.24 -2.26 3.91
C LEU A 183 -12.20 -3.38 4.04
N VAL A 184 -11.81 -3.74 5.26
CA VAL A 184 -10.87 -4.84 5.52
C VAL A 184 -11.45 -6.18 5.06
N GLU A 185 -12.71 -6.48 5.38
CA GLU A 185 -13.40 -7.69 4.91
C GLU A 185 -13.43 -7.79 3.38
N LEU A 186 -13.74 -6.69 2.69
CA LEU A 186 -13.74 -6.65 1.22
C LEU A 186 -12.34 -6.88 0.63
N MET A 187 -11.29 -6.32 1.25
CA MET A 187 -9.92 -6.56 0.81
C MET A 187 -9.49 -8.00 1.04
N LYS A 188 -9.87 -8.61 2.18
CA LYS A 188 -9.64 -10.03 2.48
C LYS A 188 -10.36 -10.94 1.46
N ASP A 189 -11.63 -10.68 1.18
CA ASP A 189 -12.40 -11.45 0.19
C ASP A 189 -11.78 -11.35 -1.21
N ARG A 190 -11.40 -10.14 -1.65
CA ARG A 190 -10.71 -9.94 -2.93
C ARG A 190 -9.38 -10.72 -2.99
N ALA A 191 -8.58 -10.64 -1.93
CA ALA A 191 -7.29 -11.33 -1.86
C ALA A 191 -7.50 -12.86 -1.88
N SER A 192 -8.48 -13.37 -1.12
CA SER A 192 -8.82 -14.79 -1.03
C SER A 192 -9.24 -15.36 -2.38
N ARG A 193 -10.12 -14.65 -3.10
CA ARG A 193 -10.54 -15.04 -4.46
C ARG A 193 -9.39 -15.02 -5.46
N THR A 194 -8.47 -14.08 -5.32
CA THR A 194 -7.33 -13.96 -6.24
C THR A 194 -6.33 -15.09 -6.00
N ALA A 195 -6.09 -15.46 -4.74
CA ALA A 195 -5.18 -16.56 -4.39
C ALA A 195 -5.74 -17.95 -4.72
N LYS A 196 -7.07 -18.13 -4.70
CA LYS A 196 -7.75 -19.40 -4.97
C LYS A 196 -8.08 -19.64 -6.46
N LYS A 197 -7.80 -18.69 -7.34
CA LYS A 197 -7.97 -18.84 -8.80
C LYS A 197 -6.79 -19.56 -9.41
#